data_AF-A0A359LS46-F1
#
_entry.id   AF-A0A359LS46-F1
#
_cell.length_a   1.000
_cell.length_b   1.000
_cell.length_c   1.000
_cell.angle_alpha   90.00
_cell.angle_beta   90.00
_cell.angle_gamma   90.00
#
_symmetry.space_group_name_H-M   'P 1'
#
loop_
_entity.id
_entity.type
_entity.pdbx_description
1 polymer ?
#
loop_
_entity_poly.entity_id
_entity_poly.type
_entity_poly.pdbx_seq_one_letter_code
_entity_poly.pdbx_strand_id
1 'polypeptide(L)'
;MSDGKNLKDYAGGWIQEREGTEIPGFLKIAFPIIGLFCTAYLVVYMVGEVDHADRGSLVKIFNAATQTSPVLMYVVAALSLLYVVAVAVFAVRKFKED
;
A
#
# COMPACT_ATOMS: atom_id res chain seq x y z
N MET A 1 4.51 -29.93 25.87
CA MET A 1 3.39 -29.86 24.90
C MET A 1 2.76 -28.48 25.06
N SER A 2 3.30 -27.47 24.36
CA SER A 2 2.93 -26.07 24.60
C SER A 2 1.74 -25.68 23.72
N ASP A 3 0.55 -25.79 24.30
CA ASP A 3 -0.57 -24.86 24.20
C ASP A 3 -0.83 -24.17 22.84
N GLY A 4 -1.36 -24.94 21.88
CA GLY A 4 -1.90 -24.43 20.61
C GLY A 4 -3.28 -23.77 20.74
N LYS A 5 -3.73 -23.43 21.95
CA LYS A 5 -5.09 -22.93 22.22
C LYS A 5 -5.23 -21.41 22.19
N ASN A 6 -4.13 -20.66 22.09
CA ASN A 6 -4.12 -19.20 22.23
C ASN A 6 -3.48 -18.50 21.00
N LEU A 7 -3.75 -19.02 19.79
CA LEU A 7 -3.28 -18.46 18.52
C LEU A 7 -4.50 -18.06 17.68
N LYS A 8 -4.68 -16.74 17.46
CA LYS A 8 -5.68 -16.23 16.51
C LYS A 8 -5.09 -16.26 15.10
N ASP A 9 -5.72 -17.00 14.20
CA ASP A 9 -5.33 -17.07 12.80
C ASP A 9 -6.19 -16.10 11.97
N TYR A 10 -5.53 -15.22 11.24
CA TYR A 10 -6.18 -14.20 10.41
C TYR A 10 -6.02 -14.47 8.91
N ALA A 11 -5.24 -15.49 8.51
CA ALA A 11 -4.91 -15.71 7.10
C ALA A 11 -4.46 -17.16 6.80
N GLY A 12 -5.17 -18.18 7.31
CA GLY A 12 -4.90 -19.58 6.99
C GLY A 12 -3.47 -20.01 7.35
N GLY A 13 -2.94 -19.49 8.46
CA GLY A 13 -1.61 -19.77 8.97
C GLY A 13 -0.54 -18.74 8.61
N TRP A 14 -0.83 -17.77 7.73
CA TRP A 14 0.13 -16.72 7.34
C TRP A 14 0.25 -15.59 8.37
N ILE A 15 -0.80 -15.34 9.15
CA ILE A 15 -0.80 -14.38 10.25
C ILE A 15 -1.35 -15.11 11.47
N GLN A 16 -0.46 -15.47 12.39
CA GLN A 16 -0.79 -16.09 13.67
C GLN A 16 -0.45 -15.12 14.79
N GLU A 17 -1.46 -14.65 15.53
CA GLU A 17 -1.26 -13.80 16.71
C GLU A 17 -1.33 -14.65 17.98
N ARG A 18 -0.34 -14.51 18.86
CA ARG A 18 -0.40 -15.04 20.22
C ARG A 18 -1.28 -14.13 21.08
N GLU A 19 -2.15 -14.70 21.92
CA GLU A 19 -2.90 -13.89 22.90
C GLU A 19 -1.94 -13.04 23.76
N GLY A 20 -2.28 -11.77 23.93
CA GLY A 20 -1.46 -10.78 24.65
C GLY A 20 -0.39 -10.07 23.80
N THR A 21 -0.23 -10.42 22.52
CA THR A 21 0.61 -9.68 21.56
C THR A 21 -0.24 -9.07 20.46
N GLU A 22 -1.25 -8.30 20.83
CA GLU A 22 -2.11 -7.62 19.85
C GLU A 22 -1.27 -6.66 19.01
N ILE A 23 -1.48 -6.67 17.68
CA ILE A 23 -0.80 -5.71 16.80
C ILE A 23 -1.20 -4.29 17.24
N PRO A 24 -0.22 -3.44 17.61
CA PRO A 24 -0.47 -2.06 18.00
C PRO A 24 -1.34 -1.33 16.97
N GLY A 25 -2.32 -0.56 17.46
CA GLY A 25 -3.26 0.16 16.57
C GLY A 25 -2.56 1.05 15.54
N PHE A 26 -1.41 1.64 15.88
CA PHE A 26 -0.62 2.45 14.95
C PHE A 26 -0.10 1.64 13.75
N LEU A 27 0.28 0.37 13.95
CA LEU A 27 0.73 -0.51 12.87
C LEU A 27 -0.42 -0.86 11.93
N LYS A 28 -1.63 -1.08 12.49
CA LYS A 28 -2.84 -1.31 11.69
C LYS A 28 -3.20 -0.12 10.81
N ILE A 29 -2.98 1.10 11.31
CA ILE A 29 -3.23 2.35 10.58
C ILE A 29 -2.09 2.69 9.60
N ALA A 30 -0.86 2.24 9.88
CA ALA A 30 0.28 2.49 9.00
C ALA A 30 0.07 1.91 7.59
N PHE A 31 -0.51 0.70 7.48
CA PHE A 31 -0.78 0.07 6.18
C PHE A 31 -1.65 0.91 5.23
N PRO A 32 -2.85 1.37 5.61
CA PRO A 32 -3.65 2.21 4.74
C PRO A 32 -3.02 3.58 4.47
N ILE A 33 -2.32 4.17 5.46
CA ILE A 33 -1.63 5.45 5.27
C ILE A 33 -0.52 5.32 4.22
N ILE A 34 0.40 4.37 4.40
CA ILE A 34 1.51 4.13 3.47
C ILE A 34 0.96 3.82 2.08
N GLY A 35 -0.06 2.96 1.99
CA GLY A 35 -0.70 2.64 0.72
C GLY A 35 -1.32 3.85 0.02
N LEU A 36 -1.92 4.78 0.77
CA LEU A 36 -2.49 6.01 0.23
C LEU A 36 -1.40 6.94 -0.30
N PHE A 37 -0.28 7.09 0.43
CA PHE A 37 0.88 7.86 -0.05
C PHE A 37 1.51 7.24 -1.29
N CYS A 38 1.65 5.91 -1.35
CA CYS A 38 2.14 5.23 -2.56
C CYS A 38 1.22 5.45 -3.75
N THR A 39 -0.10 5.39 -3.54
CA THR A 39 -1.08 5.62 -4.60
C THR A 39 -1.02 7.07 -5.08
N ALA A 40 -0.92 8.04 -4.16
CA ALA A 40 -0.75 9.44 -4.51
C ALA A 40 0.55 9.69 -5.29
N TYR A 41 1.64 9.03 -4.90
CA TYR A 41 2.92 9.11 -5.60
C TYR A 41 2.79 8.64 -7.06
N LEU A 42 2.08 7.54 -7.32
CA LEU A 42 1.84 7.04 -8.68
C LEU A 42 1.08 8.04 -9.54
N VAL A 43 0.19 8.84 -8.96
CA VAL A 43 -0.57 9.87 -9.68
C VAL A 43 0.29 11.12 -9.91
N VAL A 44 0.96 11.63 -8.87
CA VAL A 44 1.77 12.86 -8.95
C VAL A 44 2.98 12.68 -9.85
N TYR A 45 3.65 11.53 -9.76
CA TYR A 45 4.85 11.19 -10.53
C TYR A 45 4.55 10.20 -11.67
N MET A 46 3.34 10.23 -12.22
CA MET A 46 2.92 9.29 -13.27
C MET A 46 3.77 9.34 -14.55
N VAL A 47 4.43 10.48 -14.79
CA VAL A 47 5.37 10.69 -15.92
C VAL A 47 6.81 10.72 -15.40
N GLY A 48 7.07 10.24 -14.19
CA GLY A 48 8.35 10.40 -13.51
C GLY A 48 8.66 11.85 -13.15
N GLU A 49 9.88 12.09 -12.68
CA GLU A 49 10.34 13.41 -12.27
C GLU A 49 11.14 14.08 -13.40
N VAL A 50 10.47 14.96 -14.14
CA VAL A 50 10.98 15.54 -15.39
C VAL A 50 11.69 16.89 -15.23
N ASP A 51 11.34 17.62 -14.16
CA ASP A 51 11.77 19.01 -13.97
C ASP A 51 12.72 19.22 -12.78
N HIS A 52 13.27 18.16 -12.18
CA HIS A 52 14.30 18.35 -11.14
C HIS A 52 15.57 18.96 -11.76
N ALA A 53 16.15 19.95 -11.07
CA ALA A 53 17.34 20.67 -11.53
C ALA A 53 18.54 19.74 -11.79
N ASP A 54 18.65 18.65 -11.03
CA ASP A 54 19.72 17.66 -11.13
C ASP A 54 19.47 16.57 -12.19
N ARG A 55 18.34 16.59 -12.91
CA ARG A 55 18.07 15.60 -13.97
C ARG A 55 18.90 15.93 -15.21
N GLY A 56 19.86 15.06 -15.51
CA GLY A 56 20.67 15.15 -16.72
C GLY A 56 19.84 15.10 -18.01
N SER A 57 20.36 15.71 -19.07
CA SER A 57 19.69 15.83 -20.39
C SER A 57 19.23 14.49 -20.97
N LEU A 58 20.01 13.41 -20.75
CA LEU A 58 19.66 12.06 -21.19
C LEU A 58 18.38 11.53 -20.55
N VAL A 59 18.14 11.83 -19.26
CA VAL A 59 16.94 11.39 -18.54
C VAL A 59 15.70 12.09 -19.08
N LYS A 60 15.81 13.39 -19.37
CA LYS A 60 14.72 14.18 -19.96
C LYS A 60 14.35 13.68 -21.36
N ILE A 61 15.34 13.39 -22.19
CA ILE A 61 15.15 12.86 -23.56
C ILE A 61 14.54 11.46 -23.51
N PHE A 62 15.08 10.58 -22.67
CA PHE A 62 14.56 9.23 -22.51
C PHE A 62 13.09 9.27 -22.08
N ASN A 63 12.77 10.07 -21.07
CA ASN A 63 11.40 10.18 -20.57
C ASN A 63 10.43 10.78 -21.61
N ALA A 64 10.89 11.75 -22.41
CA ALA A 64 10.12 12.31 -23.51
C ALA A 64 9.88 11.29 -24.65
N ALA A 65 10.79 10.32 -24.84
CA ALA A 65 10.67 9.27 -25.86
C ALA A 65 9.84 8.07 -25.39
N THR A 66 9.91 7.72 -24.11
CA THR A 66 9.23 6.54 -23.54
C THR A 66 7.85 6.82 -23.01
N GLN A 67 7.30 8.03 -23.21
CA GLN A 67 6.07 8.56 -22.62
C GLN A 67 5.17 7.46 -22.06
N THR A 68 5.16 7.32 -20.73
CA THR A 68 4.35 6.30 -20.07
C THR A 68 2.88 6.55 -20.42
N SER A 69 2.17 5.52 -20.88
CA SER A 69 0.74 5.62 -21.21
C SER A 69 -0.02 6.16 -19.98
N PRO A 70 -0.55 7.39 -20.03
CA PRO A 70 -1.21 8.00 -18.87
C PRO A 70 -2.40 7.16 -18.41
N VAL A 71 -3.12 6.57 -19.38
CA VAL A 71 -4.26 5.69 -19.15
C VAL A 71 -3.85 4.45 -18.36
N LEU A 72 -2.74 3.79 -18.73
CA LEU A 72 -2.25 2.62 -18.02
C LEU A 72 -1.90 2.97 -16.57
N MET A 73 -1.25 4.11 -16.34
CA MET A 73 -0.87 4.55 -14.99
C MET A 73 -2.09 4.86 -14.13
N TYR A 74 -3.13 5.50 -14.68
CA TYR A 74 -4.38 5.71 -13.96
C TYR A 74 -5.08 4.39 -13.61
N VAL A 75 -5.03 3.39 -14.50
CA VAL A 75 -5.57 2.04 -14.19
C VAL A 75 -4.79 1.41 -13.04
N VAL A 76 -3.45 1.46 -13.07
CA VAL A 76 -2.62 0.93 -11.98
C VAL A 76 -2.91 1.67 -10.66
N ALA A 77 -2.95 3.00 -10.68
CA ALA A 77 -3.26 3.80 -9.50
C ALA A 77 -4.66 3.49 -8.94
N ALA A 78 -5.66 3.28 -9.81
CA ALA A 78 -7.00 2.89 -9.39
C ALA A 78 -7.03 1.51 -8.73
N LEU A 79 -6.31 0.52 -9.27
CA LEU A 79 -6.18 -0.81 -8.66
C LEU A 79 -5.46 -0.74 -7.31
N SER A 80 -4.40 0.07 -7.20
CA SER A 80 -3.72 0.32 -5.92
C SER A 80 -4.66 0.96 -4.90
N LEU A 81 -5.45 1.96 -5.30
CA LEU A 81 -6.41 2.60 -4.42
C LEU A 81 -7.47 1.62 -3.93
N LEU A 82 -8.01 0.78 -4.81
CA LEU A 82 -9.00 -0.24 -4.45
C LEU A 82 -8.45 -1.23 -3.41
N TYR A 83 -7.19 -1.65 -3.57
CA TYR A 83 -6.52 -2.49 -2.58
C TYR A 83 -6.40 -1.78 -1.23
N VAL A 84 -5.98 -0.51 -1.22
CA VAL A 84 -5.86 0.28 0.02
C VAL A 84 -7.21 0.44 0.71
N VAL A 85 -8.28 0.71 -0.05
CA VAL A 85 -9.65 0.78 0.48
C VAL A 85 -10.08 -0.56 1.06
N ALA A 86 -9.80 -1.68 0.38
CA ALA A 86 -10.13 -3.01 0.89
C ALA A 86 -9.40 -3.32 2.21
N VAL A 87 -8.11 -2.98 2.30
CA VAL A 87 -7.30 -3.12 3.53
C VAL A 87 -7.84 -2.23 4.64
N ALA A 88 -8.19 -0.97 4.35
CA ALA A 88 -8.76 -0.05 5.32
C ALA A 88 -10.11 -0.57 5.84
N VAL A 89 -10.98 -1.06 4.95
CA VAL A 89 -12.27 -1.66 5.32
C VAL A 89 -12.07 -2.91 6.17
N PHE A 90 -11.12 -3.79 5.82
CA PHE A 90 -10.79 -4.98 6.61
C PHE A 90 -10.26 -4.61 7.99
N ALA A 91 -9.33 -3.65 8.05
CA ALA A 91 -8.77 -3.15 9.30
C ALA A 91 -9.87 -2.60 10.21
N VAL A 92 -10.81 -1.81 9.68
CA VAL A 92 -11.89 -1.19 10.47
C VAL A 92 -13.03 -2.16 10.82
N ARG A 93 -13.35 -3.13 9.96
CA ARG A 93 -14.47 -4.07 10.19
C ARG A 93 -14.28 -5.00 11.39
N LYS A 94 -13.05 -5.26 11.83
CA LYS A 94 -12.77 -6.05 13.05
C LYS A 94 -12.90 -5.26 14.37
N PHE A 95 -13.30 -3.98 14.33
CA PHE A 95 -13.53 -3.15 15.52
C PHE A 95 -15.02 -3.00 15.88
N LYS A 96 -15.90 -3.86 15.34
CA LYS A 96 -17.34 -3.89 15.64
C LYS A 96 -17.80 -5.17 16.35
N GLU A 97 -16.88 -5.98 16.82
CA GLU A 97 -17.13 -7.08 17.75
C GLU A 97 -16.49 -6.72 19.10
N ASP A 98 -17.08 -5.73 19.78
CA ASP A 98 -17.06 -5.61 21.24
C ASP A 98 -18.50 -5.76 21.73
#